data_AF-A0A7X6JD20-F1
#
_entry.id   AF-A0A7X6JD20-F1
#
_cell.length_a   1.000
_cell.length_b   1.000
_cell.length_c   1.000
_cell.angle_alpha   90.00
_cell.angle_beta   90.00
_cell.angle_gamma   90.00
#
_symmetry.space_group_name_H-M   'P 1'
#
loop_
_entity.id
_entity.type
_entity.pdbx_description
1 polymer ?
#
loop_
_entity_poly.entity_id
_entity_poly.type
_entity_poly.pdbx_seq_one_letter_code
_entity_poly.pdbx_strand_id
1 'polypeptide(L)'
;MTHDLTLGGAGATIDVDGYDNSISGVIDGGKLTKTGAGTLLLTGANTYTGDTEIDAGTLAVLEDANFGANASNRIIIGNATLRLDESFNTARNIDLTDANSTINVVDDGFNTLTGKLSGTGVLNKTGTGTLVLGGANGYQGGTDIQSGILQISDDGNLGDAAGAVAIAQGAELQFSQGVTSARDITLGATGSTINTMTGNSTLNGVIRVANCTRLVQVHSFWQGKTVIVAVSLTAVSSRLAMIITLVKLVAQSFSMAERCNSPRTFQPLGR
;
A
#
# COMPACT_ATOMS: atom_id res chain seq x y z
N MET A 1 -24.71 18.15 1.19
CA MET A 1 -24.98 19.55 1.60
C MET A 1 -24.30 20.50 0.63
N THR A 2 -25.05 21.43 0.04
CA THR A 2 -24.55 22.46 -0.91
C THR A 2 -24.23 23.80 -0.24
N HIS A 3 -24.32 23.87 1.09
CA HIS A 3 -23.98 25.05 1.88
C HIS A 3 -22.59 24.88 2.48
N ASP A 4 -21.88 26.00 2.60
CA ASP A 4 -20.60 26.07 3.28
C ASP A 4 -20.77 25.69 4.76
N LEU A 5 -19.73 25.07 5.32
CA LEU A 5 -19.68 24.59 6.69
C LEU A 5 -18.48 25.19 7.40
N THR A 6 -18.72 25.94 8.47
CA THR A 6 -17.65 26.48 9.30
C THR A 6 -17.34 25.58 10.49
N LEU A 7 -16.11 25.09 10.56
CA LEU A 7 -15.58 24.38 11.72
C LEU A 7 -15.18 25.42 12.79
N GLY A 8 -15.38 25.09 14.07
CA GLY A 8 -14.86 25.92 15.16
C GLY A 8 -13.34 26.09 15.07
N GLY A 9 -12.79 27.10 15.72
CA GLY A 9 -11.33 27.35 15.71
C GLY A 9 -10.49 26.17 16.24
N ALA A 10 -11.04 25.39 17.18
CA ALA A 10 -10.44 24.15 17.68
C ALA A 10 -10.67 22.93 16.75
N GLY A 11 -11.49 23.10 15.71
CA GLY A 11 -11.99 22.04 14.85
C GLY A 11 -13.44 21.62 15.15
N ALA A 12 -13.92 20.64 14.39
CA ALA A 12 -15.19 19.97 14.65
C ALA A 12 -15.16 18.50 14.22
N THR A 13 -16.09 17.73 14.76
CA THR A 13 -16.35 16.35 14.38
C THR A 13 -17.57 16.26 13.47
N ILE A 14 -17.42 15.60 12.32
CA ILE A 14 -18.52 15.19 11.45
C ILE A 14 -18.72 13.69 11.68
N ASP A 15 -19.80 13.36 12.39
CA ASP A 15 -20.29 12.00 12.53
C ASP A 15 -21.31 11.70 11.43
N VAL A 16 -21.10 10.63 10.68
CA VAL A 16 -22.02 10.17 9.64
C VAL A 16 -22.77 8.90 10.03
N ASP A 17 -22.63 8.44 11.28
CA ASP A 17 -23.15 7.16 11.76
C ASP A 17 -22.81 6.03 10.77
N GLY A 18 -23.80 5.28 10.28
CA GLY A 18 -23.63 4.25 9.24
C GLY A 18 -23.99 4.71 7.83
N TYR A 19 -24.18 6.01 7.59
CA TYR A 19 -24.74 6.52 6.34
C TYR A 19 -23.68 7.18 5.44
N ASP A 20 -23.87 7.04 4.13
CA ASP A 20 -23.07 7.75 3.14
C ASP A 20 -23.59 9.17 2.94
N ASN A 21 -22.70 10.14 3.12
CA ASN A 21 -22.97 11.56 3.05
C ASN A 21 -22.00 12.24 2.08
N SER A 22 -22.47 13.30 1.41
CA SER A 22 -21.60 14.15 0.58
C SER A 22 -21.74 15.62 0.97
N ILE A 23 -20.60 16.30 1.10
CA ILE A 23 -20.51 17.75 1.30
C ILE A 23 -19.84 18.34 0.07
N SER A 24 -20.59 19.19 -0.62
CA SER A 24 -20.15 19.88 -1.82
C SER A 24 -19.91 21.38 -1.60
N GLY A 25 -20.37 21.93 -0.47
CA GLY A 25 -20.00 23.28 -0.03
C GLY A 25 -18.57 23.34 0.51
N VAL A 26 -18.04 24.55 0.65
CA VAL A 26 -16.70 24.79 1.21
C VAL A 26 -16.73 24.56 2.72
N ILE A 27 -15.81 23.76 3.23
CA ILE A 27 -15.54 23.64 4.66
C ILE A 27 -14.42 24.60 5.05
N ASP A 28 -14.64 25.49 6.02
CA ASP A 28 -13.64 26.43 6.55
C ASP A 28 -13.38 26.23 8.07
N GLY A 29 -12.41 26.96 8.64
CA GLY A 29 -12.11 26.91 10.08
C GLY A 29 -10.91 26.03 10.49
N GLY A 30 -11.06 25.30 11.60
CA GLY A 30 -10.01 24.52 12.27
C GLY A 30 -9.81 23.08 11.76
N LYS A 31 -9.55 22.14 12.67
CA LYS A 31 -9.37 20.69 12.37
C LYS A 31 -10.68 20.04 11.93
N LEU A 32 -10.65 19.18 10.93
CA LEU A 32 -11.78 18.31 10.57
C LEU A 32 -11.56 16.90 11.17
N THR A 33 -12.53 16.38 11.93
CA THR A 33 -12.51 15.00 12.41
C THR A 33 -13.71 14.24 11.84
N LYS A 34 -13.48 13.16 11.09
CA LYS A 34 -14.52 12.28 10.54
C LYS A 34 -14.69 11.06 11.44
N THR A 35 -15.91 10.81 11.90
CA THR A 35 -16.29 9.59 12.63
C THR A 35 -17.57 8.96 12.05
N GLY A 36 -18.04 7.87 12.65
CA GLY A 36 -19.11 7.04 12.11
C GLY A 36 -18.61 6.07 11.03
N ALA A 37 -19.21 4.88 10.96
CA ALA A 37 -18.89 3.81 10.01
C ALA A 37 -19.15 4.14 8.53
N GLY A 38 -20.04 5.10 8.23
CA GLY A 38 -20.40 5.48 6.86
C GLY A 38 -19.31 6.26 6.12
N THR A 39 -19.57 6.55 4.84
CA THR A 39 -18.71 7.36 3.97
C THR A 39 -19.04 8.84 4.09
N LEU A 40 -18.03 9.70 4.24
CA LEU A 40 -18.13 11.13 3.95
C LEU A 40 -17.38 11.43 2.66
N LEU A 41 -18.07 11.86 1.61
CA LEU A 41 -17.46 12.34 0.37
C LEU A 41 -17.34 13.86 0.40
N LEU A 42 -16.12 14.37 0.30
CA LEU A 42 -15.86 15.80 0.14
C LEU A 42 -15.61 16.10 -1.33
N THR A 43 -16.42 17.00 -1.90
CA THR A 43 -16.25 17.43 -3.30
C THR A 43 -15.94 18.93 -3.42
N GLY A 44 -16.06 19.68 -2.33
CA GLY A 44 -15.73 21.11 -2.29
C GLY A 44 -14.23 21.35 -2.10
N ALA A 45 -13.70 22.40 -2.72
CA ALA A 45 -12.36 22.90 -2.44
C ALA A 45 -12.37 23.60 -1.06
N ASN A 46 -11.87 22.90 -0.04
CA ASN A 46 -12.03 23.31 1.34
C ASN A 46 -10.94 24.30 1.77
N THR A 47 -11.26 25.17 2.72
CA THR A 47 -10.37 26.26 3.18
C THR A 47 -10.00 26.17 4.66
N TYR A 48 -10.45 25.14 5.37
CA TYR A 48 -10.02 24.90 6.75
C TYR A 48 -8.50 24.70 6.84
N THR A 49 -7.94 25.05 7.99
CA THR A 49 -6.49 25.21 8.19
C THR A 49 -5.91 24.23 9.21
N GLY A 50 -6.74 23.41 9.85
CA GLY A 50 -6.30 22.34 10.73
C GLY A 50 -6.17 20.99 10.01
N ASP A 51 -5.61 20.02 10.73
CA ASP A 51 -5.46 18.65 10.25
C ASP A 51 -6.81 18.01 9.84
N THR A 52 -6.74 16.99 8.99
CA THR A 52 -7.88 16.10 8.69
C THR A 52 -7.66 14.79 9.41
N GLU A 53 -8.53 14.43 10.34
CA GLU A 53 -8.49 13.17 11.07
C GLU A 53 -9.67 12.28 10.67
N ILE A 54 -9.40 11.00 10.44
CA ILE A 54 -10.39 9.98 10.08
C ILE A 54 -10.35 8.91 11.17
N ASP A 55 -11.25 9.02 12.14
CA ASP A 55 -11.32 8.11 13.29
C ASP A 55 -12.05 6.80 12.95
N ALA A 56 -13.08 6.88 12.09
CA ALA A 56 -13.88 5.74 11.69
C ALA A 56 -14.51 5.90 10.29
N GLY A 57 -14.87 4.77 9.70
CA GLY A 57 -15.55 4.69 8.41
C GLY A 57 -14.65 5.10 7.25
N THR A 58 -15.22 5.79 6.27
CA THR A 58 -14.48 6.24 5.07
C THR A 58 -14.57 7.75 4.88
N LEU A 59 -13.44 8.41 4.64
CA LEU A 59 -13.39 9.73 4.02
C LEU A 59 -13.00 9.56 2.55
N ALA A 60 -13.87 10.00 1.64
CA ALA A 60 -13.62 9.97 0.21
C ALA A 60 -13.34 11.39 -0.32
N VAL A 61 -12.36 11.49 -1.20
CA VAL A 61 -11.89 12.77 -1.78
C VAL A 61 -11.58 12.61 -3.27
N LEU A 62 -11.65 13.73 -3.98
CA LEU A 62 -11.43 13.84 -5.42
C LEU A 62 -10.16 14.63 -5.76
N GLU A 63 -9.68 15.48 -4.85
CA GLU A 63 -8.51 16.33 -5.08
C GLU A 63 -7.83 16.72 -3.76
N ASP A 64 -6.57 17.16 -3.82
CA ASP A 64 -5.82 17.60 -2.64
C ASP A 64 -6.49 18.78 -1.92
N ALA A 65 -7.18 19.64 -2.66
CA ALA A 65 -7.90 20.80 -2.11
C ALA A 65 -9.07 20.38 -1.20
N ASN A 66 -9.52 19.11 -1.23
CA ASN A 66 -10.51 18.63 -0.27
C ASN A 66 -9.94 18.55 1.17
N PHE A 67 -8.61 18.56 1.36
CA PHE A 67 -7.93 18.53 2.66
C PHE A 67 -7.67 19.92 3.30
N GLY A 68 -8.28 20.97 2.74
CA GLY A 68 -8.15 22.33 3.25
C GLY A 68 -7.04 23.14 2.56
N ALA A 69 -7.04 24.45 2.80
CA ALA A 69 -6.19 25.40 2.07
C ALA A 69 -4.70 25.31 2.47
N ASN A 70 -4.40 24.86 3.69
CA ASN A 70 -3.03 24.75 4.17
C ASN A 70 -2.43 23.41 3.72
N ALA A 71 -1.55 23.42 2.73
CA ALA A 71 -0.86 22.24 2.21
C ALA A 71 0.02 21.49 3.24
N SER A 72 0.25 22.07 4.42
CA SER A 72 0.97 21.42 5.53
C SER A 72 0.04 20.71 6.53
N ASN A 73 -1.29 20.78 6.36
CA ASN A 73 -2.21 20.01 7.19
C ASN A 73 -1.87 18.52 7.06
N ARG A 74 -1.83 17.84 8.19
CA ARG A 74 -1.66 16.39 8.21
C ARG A 74 -2.98 15.70 7.94
N ILE A 75 -2.88 14.52 7.35
CA ILE A 75 -3.99 13.57 7.25
C ILE A 75 -3.71 12.47 8.26
N ILE A 76 -4.58 12.28 9.23
CA ILE A 76 -4.44 11.28 10.29
C ILE A 76 -5.46 10.18 10.01
N ILE A 77 -5.00 8.97 9.75
CA ILE A 77 -5.85 7.81 9.48
C ILE A 77 -5.80 6.89 10.70
N GLY A 78 -6.90 6.85 11.44
CA GLY A 78 -7.13 5.93 12.55
C GLY A 78 -7.52 4.53 12.07
N ASN A 79 -8.48 3.93 12.77
CA ASN A 79 -9.13 2.69 12.37
C ASN A 79 -10.17 2.96 11.26
N ALA A 80 -9.69 3.48 10.13
CA ALA A 80 -10.53 4.04 9.07
C ALA A 80 -9.89 3.95 7.69
N THR A 81 -10.66 4.37 6.67
CA THR A 81 -10.23 4.41 5.27
C THR A 81 -10.19 5.84 4.74
N LEU A 82 -9.06 6.23 4.15
CA LEU A 82 -8.99 7.32 3.19
C LEU A 82 -9.20 6.73 1.79
N ARG A 83 -10.20 7.21 1.05
CA ARG A 83 -10.53 6.77 -0.29
C ARG A 83 -10.25 7.87 -1.31
N LEU A 84 -9.41 7.57 -2.30
CA LEU A 84 -9.04 8.45 -3.39
C LEU A 84 -9.84 8.05 -4.63
N ASP A 85 -10.81 8.88 -5.00
CA ASP A 85 -11.77 8.59 -6.08
C ASP A 85 -11.33 9.10 -7.45
N GLU A 86 -10.35 9.99 -7.48
CA GLU A 86 -9.77 10.58 -8.69
C GLU A 86 -8.24 10.62 -8.55
N SER A 87 -7.51 10.76 -9.66
CA SER A 87 -6.06 10.88 -9.66
C SER A 87 -5.59 12.27 -9.21
N PHE A 88 -4.88 12.33 -8.09
CA PHE A 88 -4.14 13.52 -7.70
C PHE A 88 -2.87 13.19 -6.89
N ASN A 89 -2.02 14.20 -6.73
CA ASN A 89 -0.81 14.10 -5.91
C ASN A 89 -0.97 14.94 -4.65
N THR A 90 -0.39 14.47 -3.54
CA THR A 90 -0.35 15.23 -2.30
C THR A 90 1.04 15.19 -1.67
N ALA A 91 1.47 16.36 -1.18
CA ALA A 91 2.68 16.53 -0.39
C ALA A 91 2.40 16.56 1.13
N ARG A 92 1.14 16.39 1.52
CA ARG A 92 0.72 16.38 2.93
C ARG A 92 1.29 15.16 3.62
N ASN A 93 1.73 15.34 4.85
CA ASN A 93 2.13 14.21 5.69
C ASN A 93 0.90 13.40 6.09
N ILE A 94 1.05 12.09 6.15
CA ILE A 94 -0.01 11.17 6.55
C ILE A 94 0.44 10.36 7.77
N ASP A 95 -0.33 10.41 8.85
CA ASP A 95 -0.08 9.62 10.05
C ASP A 95 -1.01 8.39 10.05
N LEU A 96 -0.43 7.20 9.96
CA LEU A 96 -1.11 5.91 10.10
C LEU A 96 -1.02 5.48 11.56
N THR A 97 -2.13 5.51 12.29
CA THR A 97 -2.11 5.33 13.75
C THR A 97 -2.58 3.96 14.21
N ASP A 98 -3.19 3.17 13.34
CA ASP A 98 -3.81 1.89 13.70
C ASP A 98 -3.46 0.75 12.71
N ALA A 99 -3.73 -0.50 13.10
CA ALA A 99 -3.50 -1.66 12.24
C ALA A 99 -4.42 -1.67 11.01
N ASN A 100 -5.56 -0.99 11.08
CA ASN A 100 -6.54 -0.91 10.00
C ASN A 100 -6.49 0.40 9.20
N SER A 101 -5.46 1.24 9.39
CA SER A 101 -5.32 2.46 8.61
C SER A 101 -5.21 2.12 7.12
N THR A 102 -6.20 2.55 6.34
CA THR A 102 -6.37 2.11 4.95
C THR A 102 -6.33 3.28 3.98
N ILE A 103 -5.59 3.11 2.89
CA ILE A 103 -5.63 3.98 1.71
C ILE A 103 -6.21 3.17 0.55
N ASN A 104 -7.42 3.54 0.15
CA ASN A 104 -8.17 2.93 -0.94
C ASN A 104 -8.05 3.77 -2.20
N VAL A 105 -7.39 3.26 -3.24
CA VAL A 105 -7.24 3.96 -4.53
C VAL A 105 -8.18 3.32 -5.55
N VAL A 106 -9.28 4.01 -5.85
CA VAL A 106 -10.35 3.47 -6.70
C VAL A 106 -10.13 3.82 -8.16
N ASP A 107 -9.60 5.01 -8.43
CA ASP A 107 -9.26 5.48 -9.77
C ASP A 107 -8.20 4.60 -10.45
N ASP A 108 -8.23 4.51 -11.78
CA ASP A 108 -7.31 3.69 -12.57
C ASP A 108 -5.96 4.35 -12.86
N GLY A 109 -5.81 5.64 -12.52
CA GLY A 109 -4.58 6.39 -12.68
C GLY A 109 -3.59 6.24 -11.52
N PHE A 110 -2.81 7.31 -11.31
CA PHE A 110 -1.70 7.35 -10.36
C PHE A 110 -1.97 8.39 -9.28
N ASN A 111 -1.97 7.93 -8.03
CA ASN A 111 -2.02 8.80 -6.87
C ASN A 111 -0.65 8.84 -6.21
N THR A 112 0.06 9.98 -6.29
CA THR A 112 1.42 10.10 -5.73
C THR A 112 1.41 10.80 -4.39
N LEU A 113 1.86 10.09 -3.36
CA LEU A 113 2.08 10.64 -2.02
C LEU A 113 3.56 10.97 -1.87
N THR A 114 3.89 12.26 -1.92
CA THR A 114 5.28 12.74 -1.73
C THR A 114 5.55 13.20 -0.30
N GLY A 115 4.49 13.47 0.47
CA GLY A 115 4.58 13.71 1.91
C GLY A 115 5.02 12.46 2.67
N LYS A 116 5.53 12.67 3.89
CA LYS A 116 5.98 11.56 4.74
C LYS A 116 4.77 10.82 5.31
N LEU A 117 4.74 9.50 5.15
CA LEU A 117 3.88 8.61 5.92
C LEU A 117 4.58 8.23 7.23
N SER A 118 3.89 8.35 8.36
CA SER A 118 4.45 8.17 9.70
C SER A 118 3.46 7.44 10.63
N GLY A 119 3.87 7.12 11.87
CA GLY A 119 3.01 6.51 12.89
C GLY A 119 3.28 5.03 13.16
N THR A 120 2.54 4.45 14.08
CA THR A 120 2.70 3.05 14.52
C THR A 120 1.85 2.07 13.72
N GLY A 121 0.92 2.57 12.91
CA GLY A 121 -0.04 1.78 12.14
C GLY A 121 0.56 1.09 10.91
N VAL A 122 -0.30 0.32 10.25
CA VAL A 122 -0.02 -0.40 9.00
C VAL A 122 -0.50 0.44 7.83
N LEU A 123 0.22 0.42 6.71
CA LEU A 123 -0.34 0.89 5.44
C LEU A 123 -1.12 -0.24 4.78
N ASN A 124 -2.45 -0.20 4.85
CA ASN A 124 -3.30 -1.10 4.06
C ASN A 124 -3.65 -0.41 2.72
N LYS A 125 -3.05 -0.89 1.62
CA LYS A 125 -3.38 -0.42 0.26
C LYS A 125 -4.47 -1.29 -0.34
N THR A 126 -5.63 -0.69 -0.58
CA THR A 126 -6.77 -1.33 -1.26
C THR A 126 -7.15 -0.60 -2.55
N GLY A 127 -8.19 -1.09 -3.23
CA GLY A 127 -8.64 -0.53 -4.51
C GLY A 127 -7.75 -0.97 -5.68
N THR A 128 -8.27 -0.86 -6.89
CA THR A 128 -7.63 -1.37 -8.11
C THR A 128 -6.54 -0.46 -8.65
N GLY A 129 -6.53 0.81 -8.23
CA GLY A 129 -5.61 1.84 -8.73
C GLY A 129 -4.18 1.71 -8.24
N THR A 130 -3.33 2.61 -8.77
CA THR A 130 -1.91 2.70 -8.44
C THR A 130 -1.66 3.76 -7.37
N LEU A 131 -1.13 3.34 -6.22
CA LEU A 131 -0.58 4.23 -5.20
C LEU A 131 0.93 4.34 -5.39
N VAL A 132 1.45 5.55 -5.57
CA VAL A 132 2.89 5.80 -5.68
C VAL A 132 3.38 6.43 -4.37
N LEU A 133 4.30 5.77 -3.68
CA LEU A 133 4.96 6.35 -2.50
C LEU A 133 6.28 6.98 -2.93
N GLY A 134 6.33 8.31 -2.90
CA GLY A 134 7.54 9.08 -3.19
C GLY A 134 8.26 9.63 -1.95
N GLY A 135 7.60 9.63 -0.80
CA GLY A 135 8.15 10.13 0.47
C GLY A 135 9.15 9.17 1.14
N ALA A 136 10.02 9.71 1.98
CA ALA A 136 10.84 8.94 2.92
C ALA A 136 9.99 8.60 4.16
N ASN A 137 9.44 7.40 4.18
CA ASN A 137 8.39 7.02 5.12
C ASN A 137 8.96 6.38 6.39
N GLY A 138 8.21 6.47 7.49
CA GLY A 138 8.63 5.97 8.81
C GLY A 138 7.49 5.39 9.64
N TYR A 139 6.43 4.91 8.99
CA TYR A 139 5.40 4.12 9.68
C TYR A 139 5.96 2.74 10.06
N GLN A 140 5.54 2.22 11.22
CA GLN A 140 6.20 1.07 11.86
C GLN A 140 5.45 -0.27 11.67
N GLY A 141 4.16 -0.24 11.36
CA GLY A 141 3.34 -1.46 11.27
C GLY A 141 3.60 -2.33 10.04
N GLY A 142 4.36 -1.82 9.05
CA GLY A 142 4.58 -2.48 7.77
C GLY A 142 3.54 -2.12 6.72
N THR A 143 3.57 -2.86 5.60
CA THR A 143 2.79 -2.56 4.40
C THR A 143 2.00 -3.79 3.97
N ASP A 144 0.68 -3.67 3.84
CA ASP A 144 -0.19 -4.71 3.28
C ASP A 144 -0.82 -4.21 1.97
N ILE A 145 -0.47 -4.85 0.87
CA ILE A 145 -0.99 -4.57 -0.46
C ILE A 145 -2.12 -5.55 -0.74
N GLN A 146 -3.34 -5.14 -0.44
CA GLN A 146 -4.52 -6.00 -0.54
C GLN A 146 -5.10 -6.03 -1.95
N SER A 147 -4.92 -4.94 -2.73
CA SER A 147 -5.37 -4.85 -4.12
C SER A 147 -4.63 -3.74 -4.89
N GLY A 148 -4.62 -3.88 -6.22
CA GLY A 148 -4.05 -2.91 -7.14
C GLY A 148 -2.52 -2.90 -7.10
N ILE A 149 -1.94 -1.74 -7.39
CA ILE A 149 -0.49 -1.56 -7.49
C ILE A 149 -0.02 -0.61 -6.38
N LEU A 150 1.01 -1.01 -5.64
CA LEU A 150 1.84 -0.10 -4.85
C LEU A 150 3.18 0.08 -5.57
N GLN A 151 3.47 1.30 -6.01
CA GLN A 151 4.72 1.63 -6.69
C GLN A 151 5.68 2.38 -5.75
N ILE A 152 6.93 1.94 -5.73
CA ILE A 152 8.03 2.56 -4.99
C ILE A 152 9.26 2.74 -5.88
N SER A 153 10.18 3.60 -5.45
CA SER A 153 11.50 3.79 -6.09
C SER A 153 12.67 3.51 -5.14
N ASP A 154 12.41 3.41 -3.83
CA ASP A 154 13.39 3.13 -2.78
C ASP A 154 12.74 2.29 -1.65
N ASP A 155 13.53 1.47 -0.94
CA ASP A 155 13.02 0.65 0.18
C ASP A 155 12.50 1.51 1.34
N GLY A 156 13.04 2.71 1.53
CA GLY A 156 12.55 3.70 2.50
C GLY A 156 11.15 4.25 2.19
N ASN A 157 10.61 4.00 0.99
CA ASN A 157 9.20 4.31 0.71
C ASN A 157 8.25 3.35 1.45
N LEU A 158 8.71 2.17 1.87
CA LEU A 158 7.90 1.16 2.56
C LEU A 158 7.87 1.32 4.09
N GLY A 159 8.27 2.48 4.62
CA GLY A 159 8.24 2.76 6.07
C GLY A 159 9.49 2.29 6.79
N ASP A 160 9.37 2.00 8.09
CA ASP A 160 10.48 1.52 8.92
C ASP A 160 11.02 0.18 8.39
N ALA A 161 12.34 0.00 8.30
CA ALA A 161 12.99 -1.19 7.72
C ALA A 161 12.62 -2.53 8.39
N ALA A 162 12.15 -2.52 9.64
CA ALA A 162 11.64 -3.70 10.32
C ALA A 162 10.21 -4.09 9.90
N GLY A 163 9.48 -3.17 9.25
CA GLY A 163 8.13 -3.41 8.73
C GLY A 163 8.12 -4.43 7.60
N ALA A 164 7.37 -5.51 7.78
CA ALA A 164 7.17 -6.52 6.75
C ALA A 164 6.27 -6.02 5.62
N VAL A 165 6.37 -6.68 4.46
CA VAL A 165 5.46 -6.44 3.32
C VAL A 165 4.60 -7.67 3.07
N ALA A 166 3.30 -7.49 3.02
CA ALA A 166 2.36 -8.50 2.55
C ALA A 166 1.78 -8.08 1.19
N ILE A 167 1.69 -9.03 0.26
CA ILE A 167 1.11 -8.82 -1.07
C ILE A 167 0.01 -9.85 -1.25
N ALA A 168 -1.25 -9.42 -1.25
CA ALA A 168 -2.40 -10.30 -1.41
C ALA A 168 -2.48 -10.87 -2.84
N GLN A 169 -3.42 -11.79 -3.03
CA GLN A 169 -3.69 -12.39 -4.34
C GLN A 169 -4.10 -11.31 -5.35
N GLY A 170 -3.42 -11.28 -6.50
CA GLY A 170 -3.71 -10.34 -7.58
C GLY A 170 -3.21 -8.91 -7.36
N ALA A 171 -2.58 -8.63 -6.21
CA ALA A 171 -1.94 -7.36 -5.92
C ALA A 171 -0.48 -7.33 -6.43
N GLU A 172 0.04 -6.13 -6.65
CA GLU A 172 1.38 -5.91 -7.18
C GLU A 172 2.17 -4.89 -6.33
N LEU A 173 3.39 -5.28 -5.97
CA LEU A 173 4.45 -4.35 -5.55
C LEU A 173 5.33 -4.06 -6.76
N GLN A 174 5.41 -2.79 -7.16
CA GLN A 174 6.16 -2.36 -8.34
C GLN A 174 7.37 -1.52 -7.93
N PHE A 175 8.55 -1.86 -8.47
CA PHE A 175 9.76 -1.06 -8.35
C PHE A 175 9.98 -0.31 -9.66
N SER A 176 9.90 1.01 -9.60
CA SER A 176 10.13 1.88 -10.78
C SER A 176 11.62 1.97 -11.18
N GLN A 177 12.51 1.50 -10.31
CA GLN A 177 13.96 1.40 -10.50
C GLN A 177 14.53 0.25 -9.66
N GLY A 178 15.85 0.07 -9.65
CA GLY A 178 16.48 -0.98 -8.84
C GLY A 178 16.37 -0.70 -7.34
N VAL A 179 15.79 -1.62 -6.57
CA VAL A 179 15.61 -1.51 -5.11
C VAL A 179 16.38 -2.63 -4.40
N THR A 180 17.05 -2.30 -3.30
CA THR A 180 17.62 -3.30 -2.38
C THR A 180 16.82 -3.29 -1.09
N SER A 181 16.23 -4.43 -0.72
CA SER A 181 15.41 -4.57 0.50
C SER A 181 15.87 -5.77 1.32
N ALA A 182 15.85 -5.63 2.65
CA ALA A 182 16.07 -6.72 3.60
C ALA A 182 14.78 -7.15 4.32
N ARG A 183 13.63 -6.61 3.91
CA ARG A 183 12.34 -6.87 4.55
C ARG A 183 11.86 -8.29 4.29
N ASP A 184 11.15 -8.83 5.27
CA ASP A 184 10.37 -10.04 5.05
C ASP A 184 9.18 -9.71 4.16
N ILE A 185 8.98 -10.51 3.11
CA ILE A 185 7.90 -10.36 2.14
C ILE A 185 7.05 -11.62 2.12
N THR A 186 5.75 -11.45 2.34
CA THR A 186 4.76 -12.52 2.23
C THR A 186 3.91 -12.33 0.98
N LEU A 187 3.92 -13.31 0.10
CA LEU A 187 3.10 -13.36 -1.11
C LEU A 187 1.83 -14.16 -0.84
N GLY A 188 0.71 -13.74 -1.42
CA GLY A 188 -0.53 -14.50 -1.47
C GLY A 188 -0.37 -15.82 -2.25
N ALA A 189 -1.32 -16.73 -2.06
CA ALA A 189 -1.22 -18.10 -2.58
C ALA A 189 -1.13 -18.17 -4.12
N THR A 190 -1.71 -17.21 -4.85
CA THR A 190 -1.62 -17.10 -6.31
C THR A 190 -1.68 -15.63 -6.73
N GLY A 191 -1.09 -15.30 -7.89
CA GLY A 191 -1.29 -14.01 -8.57
C GLY A 191 -0.63 -12.76 -7.93
N SER A 192 -0.02 -12.88 -6.76
CA SER A 192 0.78 -11.79 -6.17
C SER A 192 2.02 -11.53 -7.02
N THR A 193 2.30 -10.27 -7.31
CA THR A 193 3.38 -9.88 -8.22
C THR A 193 4.37 -8.93 -7.54
N ILE A 194 5.67 -9.17 -7.76
CA ILE A 194 6.73 -8.17 -7.54
C ILE A 194 7.27 -7.81 -8.92
N ASN A 195 7.00 -6.59 -9.37
CA ASN A 195 7.40 -6.11 -10.68
C ASN A 195 8.62 -5.22 -10.59
N THR A 196 9.77 -5.72 -10.99
CA THR A 196 11.05 -4.97 -10.95
C THR A 196 11.27 -4.06 -12.16
N MET A 197 10.31 -4.02 -13.09
CA MET A 197 10.42 -3.32 -14.38
C MET A 197 11.78 -3.58 -15.08
N THR A 198 12.53 -2.52 -15.37
CA THR A 198 13.88 -2.59 -15.97
C THR A 198 15.01 -2.57 -14.93
N GLY A 199 14.69 -2.31 -13.65
CA GLY A 199 15.66 -2.17 -12.56
C GLY A 199 16.22 -3.51 -12.08
N ASN A 200 17.51 -3.50 -11.70
CA ASN A 200 18.12 -4.61 -10.98
C ASN A 200 17.80 -4.47 -9.49
N SER A 201 16.96 -5.36 -8.97
CA SER A 201 16.55 -5.34 -7.56
C SER A 201 17.10 -6.53 -6.78
N THR A 202 17.38 -6.33 -5.49
CA THR A 202 17.94 -7.32 -4.58
C THR A 202 17.03 -7.46 -3.35
N LEU A 203 16.58 -8.68 -3.07
CA LEU A 203 15.73 -8.98 -1.91
C LEU A 203 16.51 -9.94 -0.99
N ASN A 204 16.96 -9.41 0.15
CA ASN A 204 17.80 -10.11 1.13
C ASN A 204 17.01 -10.69 2.32
N GLY A 205 15.76 -10.24 2.51
CA GLY A 205 14.87 -10.74 3.55
C GLY A 205 14.22 -12.07 3.19
N VAL A 206 13.38 -12.60 4.08
CA VAL A 206 12.69 -13.86 3.83
C VAL A 206 11.49 -13.62 2.90
N ILE A 207 11.44 -14.33 1.77
CA ILE A 207 10.25 -14.38 0.91
C ILE A 207 9.46 -15.65 1.22
N ARG A 208 8.20 -15.49 1.62
CA ARG A 208 7.27 -16.59 1.94
C ARG A 208 6.02 -16.51 1.08
N VAL A 209 5.33 -17.65 0.94
CA VAL A 209 3.99 -17.72 0.35
C VAL A 209 3.01 -18.09 1.46
N ALA A 210 1.98 -17.28 1.66
CA ALA A 210 0.93 -17.51 2.62
C ALA A 210 0.22 -18.84 2.34
N ASN A 211 -0.08 -19.60 3.39
CA ASN A 211 -0.79 -20.88 3.32
C ASN A 211 -0.14 -21.95 2.42
N CYS A 212 1.17 -21.85 2.16
CA CYS A 212 1.92 -22.87 1.43
C CYS A 212 1.95 -24.20 2.20
N THR A 213 1.16 -25.18 1.74
CA THR A 213 1.11 -26.53 2.32
C THR A 213 2.17 -27.47 1.75
N ARG A 214 2.69 -27.23 0.53
CA ARG A 214 3.82 -27.96 -0.06
C ARG A 214 4.47 -27.19 -1.20
N LEU A 215 5.80 -27.04 -1.15
CA LEU A 215 6.62 -26.55 -2.27
C LEU A 215 7.02 -27.75 -3.13
N VAL A 216 6.60 -27.80 -4.40
CA VAL A 216 6.88 -28.97 -5.27
C VAL A 216 8.18 -28.78 -6.07
N GLN A 217 8.51 -27.58 -6.50
CA GLN A 217 9.80 -27.30 -7.12
C GLN A 217 10.02 -25.79 -7.29
N VAL A 218 11.24 -25.32 -7.05
CA VAL A 218 11.72 -24.02 -7.55
C VAL A 218 12.46 -24.32 -8.85
N HIS A 219 11.90 -23.92 -9.99
CA HIS A 219 12.64 -23.96 -11.25
C HIS A 219 13.20 -22.56 -11.50
N SER A 220 14.52 -22.43 -11.44
CA SER A 220 15.22 -21.32 -12.09
C SER A 220 15.55 -21.75 -13.51
N PHE A 221 14.85 -21.22 -14.51
CA PHE A 221 15.20 -21.43 -15.92
C PHE A 221 15.83 -20.17 -16.50
N TRP A 222 16.90 -20.35 -17.29
CA TRP A 222 17.68 -19.29 -17.90
C TRP A 222 17.19 -19.08 -19.34
N GLN A 223 16.58 -17.92 -19.64
CA GLN A 223 16.41 -17.42 -21.00
C GLN A 223 17.10 -16.07 -21.12
N GLY A 224 18.39 -16.08 -21.46
CA GLY A 224 19.22 -14.89 -21.47
C GLY A 224 19.56 -14.38 -20.06
N LYS A 225 19.72 -13.06 -19.87
CA LYS A 225 20.11 -12.41 -18.59
C LYS A 225 19.03 -12.44 -17.49
N THR A 226 18.11 -13.40 -17.51
CA THR A 226 16.90 -13.43 -16.67
C THR A 226 16.86 -14.69 -15.82
N VAL A 227 16.69 -14.55 -14.50
CA VAL A 227 16.31 -15.66 -13.61
C VAL A 227 14.84 -15.52 -13.26
N ILE A 228 14.07 -16.56 -13.59
CA ILE A 228 12.63 -16.69 -13.28
C ILE A 228 12.51 -17.47 -11.95
N VAL A 229 11.81 -16.92 -10.95
CA VAL A 229 11.34 -17.73 -9.81
C VAL A 229 9.91 -18.16 -10.10
N ALA A 230 9.75 -19.29 -10.79
CA ALA A 230 8.44 -19.92 -10.95
C ALA A 230 8.18 -20.81 -9.72
N VAL A 231 7.24 -20.40 -8.87
CA VAL A 231 6.70 -21.27 -7.81
C VAL A 231 5.49 -21.99 -8.39
N SER A 232 5.69 -23.21 -8.89
CA SER A 232 4.59 -24.08 -9.33
C SER A 232 3.93 -24.70 -8.09
N LEU A 233 2.69 -24.31 -7.80
CA LEU A 233 1.85 -24.89 -6.75
C LEU A 233 0.78 -25.77 -7.40
N THR A 234 0.68 -27.03 -7.00
CA THR A 234 -0.48 -27.86 -7.30
C THR A 234 -1.47 -27.73 -6.15
N ALA A 235 -2.60 -27.05 -6.37
CA ALA A 235 -3.72 -27.09 -5.43
C ALA A 235 -4.33 -28.50 -5.42
N VAL A 236 -4.66 -29.03 -4.24
CA VAL A 236 -5.29 -30.36 -4.06
C VAL A 236 -6.80 -30.31 -4.37
N SER A 237 -7.21 -29.56 -5.39
CA SER A 237 -8.59 -29.59 -5.87
C SER A 237 -8.59 -29.36 -7.38
N SER A 238 -9.13 -30.34 -8.09
CA SER A 238 -9.05 -30.49 -9.54
C SER A 238 -9.63 -29.26 -10.26
N ARG A 239 -8.80 -28.68 -11.14
CA ARG A 239 -9.08 -27.67 -12.17
C ARG A 239 -8.87 -26.21 -11.75
N LEU A 240 -7.63 -25.73 -11.84
CA LEU A 240 -7.37 -24.34 -12.26
C LEU A 240 -5.98 -24.25 -12.92
N ALA A 241 -5.95 -23.57 -14.07
CA ALA A 241 -4.79 -23.42 -14.94
C ALA A 241 -3.79 -22.39 -14.39
N MET A 242 -2.51 -22.66 -14.65
CA MET A 242 -1.33 -21.92 -14.21
C MET A 242 -1.09 -20.70 -15.12
N ILE A 243 -1.07 -19.49 -14.56
CA ILE A 243 -0.60 -18.26 -15.24
C ILE A 243 0.75 -17.89 -14.60
N ILE A 244 1.80 -17.83 -15.42
CA ILE A 244 3.18 -17.53 -15.02
C ILE A 244 3.43 -16.04 -15.31
N THR A 245 3.66 -15.23 -14.27
CA THR A 245 4.08 -13.83 -14.42
C THR A 245 5.59 -13.72 -14.18
N LEU A 246 6.32 -13.12 -15.13
CA LEU A 246 7.78 -13.04 -15.14
C LEU A 246 8.32 -11.99 -14.15
N VAL A 247 9.38 -12.34 -13.42
CA VAL A 247 10.15 -11.42 -12.55
C VAL A 247 11.62 -11.47 -12.98
N LYS A 248 12.31 -10.33 -13.03
CA LYS A 248 13.78 -10.26 -13.26
C LYS A 248 14.51 -10.28 -11.91
N LEU A 249 15.23 -11.35 -11.61
CA LEU A 249 16.17 -11.42 -10.49
C LEU A 249 17.60 -11.71 -11.00
N VAL A 250 18.59 -11.20 -10.28
CA VAL A 250 19.96 -11.73 -10.34
C VAL A 250 20.11 -12.68 -9.15
N ALA A 251 20.14 -13.99 -9.42
CA ALA A 251 20.45 -14.99 -8.39
C ALA A 251 21.44 -16.02 -8.94
N GLN A 252 22.47 -16.32 -8.14
CA GLN A 252 23.37 -17.45 -8.35
C GLN A 252 22.56 -18.77 -8.29
N SER A 253 22.96 -19.75 -9.08
CA SER A 253 22.24 -21.01 -9.28
C SER A 253 22.15 -21.84 -7.99
N PHE A 254 20.95 -22.26 -7.57
CA PHE A 254 20.76 -23.21 -6.48
C PHE A 254 19.64 -24.21 -6.82
N SER A 255 19.89 -25.49 -6.59
CA SER A 255 18.92 -26.59 -6.69
C SER A 255 18.80 -27.21 -5.30
N MET A 256 17.60 -27.21 -4.70
CA MET A 256 17.20 -28.18 -3.67
C MET A 256 15.71 -28.03 -3.32
N ALA A 257 15.01 -29.16 -3.16
CA ALA A 257 13.61 -29.23 -2.77
C ALA A 257 13.50 -29.42 -1.25
N GLU A 258 12.86 -28.50 -0.52
CA GLU A 258 12.45 -28.72 0.89
C GLU A 258 11.45 -27.66 1.42
N ARG A 259 10.88 -27.93 2.61
CA ARG A 259 9.62 -27.41 3.17
C ARG A 259 9.55 -25.88 3.37
N CYS A 260 8.34 -25.31 3.22
CA CYS A 260 8.04 -23.87 3.16
C CYS A 260 8.37 -23.01 4.40
N ASN A 261 8.83 -23.59 5.52
CA ASN A 261 8.98 -22.86 6.79
C ASN A 261 10.36 -22.93 7.46
N SER A 262 11.36 -23.52 6.82
CA SER A 262 12.75 -23.43 7.33
C SER A 262 13.34 -22.04 7.08
N PRO A 263 13.87 -21.33 8.10
CA PRO A 263 14.60 -20.08 7.91
C PRO A 263 15.79 -20.35 6.96
N ARG A 264 15.95 -19.52 5.92
CA ARG A 264 17.14 -19.57 5.06
C ARG A 264 18.03 -18.39 5.35
N THR A 265 19.25 -18.66 5.82
CA THR A 265 20.37 -17.73 5.76
C THR A 265 21.07 -17.90 4.42
N PHE A 266 21.08 -16.85 3.60
CA PHE A 266 21.81 -16.82 2.33
C PHE A 266 23.32 -16.81 2.63
N GLN A 267 24.03 -17.90 2.34
CA GLN A 267 25.49 -17.90 2.31
C GLN A 267 25.97 -17.88 0.85
N PRO A 268 26.91 -17.00 0.47
CA PRO A 268 27.50 -17.03 -0.87
C PRO A 268 28.26 -18.35 -1.06
N LEU A 269 28.10 -18.97 -2.22
CA LEU A 269 28.95 -20.10 -2.61
C LEU A 269 30.39 -19.60 -2.73
N GLY A 270 31.30 -20.24 -2.01
CA GLY A 270 32.71 -19.92 -2.03
C GLY A 270 33.31 -20.13 -3.42
N ARG A 271 33.83 -19.00 -3.96
CA ARG A 271 34.70 -18.78 -5.14
C ARG A 271 34.26 -19.34 -6.48
#